data_AF-R7GR32-F1
#
_entry.id   AF-R7GR32-F1
#
_cell.length_a   1.000
_cell.length_b   1.000
_cell.length_c   1.000
_cell.angle_alpha   90.00
_cell.angle_beta   90.00
_cell.angle_gamma   90.00
#
_symmetry.space_group_name_H-M   'P 1'
#
loop_
_entity.id
_entity.type
_entity.pdbx_description
1 polymer ?
#
loop_
_entity_poly.entity_id
_entity_poly.type
_entity_poly.pdbx_seq_one_letter_code
_entity_poly.pdbx_strand_id
1 'polypeptide(L)'
;MKITSSLIDKLIRLRSGESLPSSALRGDWVEDLLREGVLISRSHGSRSCIKASYPQTLEQSLIHIDERFGDLDSMKGVIDNDVSRSEQAVATGNSKLVTVRSCPGFPVNSYDSIPCSLNGRGIVIKPEEGTFVFISDWQSFEIPEDVLVVNIENMENFESVK
;
A
#
# COMPACT_ATOMS: atom_id res chain seq x y z
N MET A 1 -7.17 -4.07 12.57
CA MET A 1 -7.29 -5.47 12.12
C MET A 1 -6.21 -5.75 11.08
N LYS A 2 -5.57 -6.94 11.08
CA LYS A 2 -4.65 -7.33 10.00
C LYS A 2 -5.46 -7.81 8.80
N ILE A 3 -5.24 -7.22 7.63
CA ILE A 3 -5.91 -7.64 6.40
C ILE A 3 -5.06 -8.71 5.71
N THR A 4 -5.69 -9.84 5.42
CA THR A 4 -5.06 -11.02 4.81
C THR A 4 -5.90 -11.46 3.61
N SER A 5 -5.28 -12.16 2.65
CA SER A 5 -6.01 -12.73 1.49
C SER A 5 -7.21 -13.58 1.95
N SER A 6 -7.04 -14.40 3.01
CA SER A 6 -8.14 -15.22 3.55
C SER A 6 -9.28 -14.42 4.20
N LEU A 7 -9.00 -13.21 4.69
CA LEU A 7 -10.05 -12.30 5.17
C LEU A 7 -10.84 -11.74 3.99
N ILE A 8 -10.16 -11.26 2.95
CA ILE A 8 -10.79 -10.72 1.75
C ILE A 8 -11.66 -11.77 1.06
N ASP A 9 -11.18 -13.01 0.93
CA ASP A 9 -11.96 -14.12 0.38
C ASP A 9 -13.26 -14.35 1.15
N LYS A 10 -13.23 -14.28 2.49
CA LYS A 10 -14.44 -14.42 3.31
C LYS A 10 -15.41 -13.26 3.09
N LEU A 11 -14.90 -12.03 2.97
CA LEU A 11 -15.74 -10.85 2.70
C LEU A 11 -16.39 -10.92 1.31
N ILE A 12 -15.65 -11.35 0.29
CA ILE A 12 -16.18 -11.57 -1.07
C ILE A 12 -17.29 -12.61 -1.06
N ARG A 13 -17.13 -13.70 -0.29
CA ARG A 13 -18.18 -14.73 -0.12
C ARG A 13 -19.42 -14.18 0.59
N LEU A 14 -19.27 -13.31 1.59
CA LEU A 14 -20.42 -12.65 2.21
C LEU A 14 -21.12 -11.70 1.23
N ARG A 15 -20.36 -10.97 0.42
CA ARG A 15 -20.86 -10.09 -0.65
C ARG A 15 -21.59 -10.87 -1.76
N SER A 16 -21.18 -12.10 -2.05
CA SER A 16 -21.91 -12.99 -2.98
C SER A 16 -23.19 -13.57 -2.38
N GLY A 17 -23.47 -13.31 -1.10
CA GLY A 17 -24.65 -13.80 -0.38
C GLY A 17 -24.46 -15.17 0.27
N GLU A 18 -23.24 -15.72 0.28
CA GLU A 18 -22.96 -16.96 0.99
C GLU A 18 -23.05 -16.76 2.51
N SER A 19 -23.31 -17.87 3.21
CA SER A 19 -23.24 -17.93 4.67
C SER A 19 -21.94 -18.58 5.11
N LEU A 20 -21.26 -17.97 6.08
CA LEU A 20 -20.03 -18.48 6.67
C LEU A 20 -20.29 -19.00 8.08
N PRO A 21 -19.55 -19.99 8.59
CA PRO A 21 -19.61 -20.35 10.01
C PRO A 21 -19.28 -19.12 10.87
N SER A 22 -19.96 -18.91 12.00
CA SER A 22 -19.66 -17.76 12.89
C SER A 22 -18.25 -17.79 13.45
N SER A 23 -17.59 -18.95 13.45
CA SER A 23 -16.17 -19.06 13.81
C SER A 23 -15.21 -18.51 12.75
N ALA A 24 -15.65 -18.30 11.51
CA ALA A 24 -14.81 -17.91 10.39
C ALA A 24 -14.39 -16.43 10.42
N LEU A 25 -15.19 -15.57 11.07
CA LEU A 25 -14.93 -14.15 11.26
C LEU A 25 -15.08 -13.83 12.74
N ARG A 26 -14.09 -13.17 13.33
CA ARG A 26 -14.06 -12.81 14.75
C ARG A 26 -13.40 -11.45 14.94
N GLY A 27 -13.83 -10.73 15.96
CA GLY A 27 -13.28 -9.44 16.37
C GLY A 27 -14.38 -8.43 16.66
N ASP A 28 -14.04 -7.35 17.35
CA ASP A 28 -15.01 -6.35 17.81
C ASP A 28 -15.82 -5.74 16.65
N TRP A 29 -15.16 -5.50 15.50
CA TRP A 29 -15.81 -5.01 14.29
C TRP A 29 -16.89 -5.95 13.73
N VAL A 30 -16.78 -7.27 13.95
CA VAL A 30 -17.82 -8.23 13.52
C VAL A 30 -19.03 -8.11 14.42
N GLU A 31 -18.82 -7.95 15.73
CA GLU A 31 -19.89 -7.75 16.70
C GLU A 31 -20.62 -6.42 16.47
N ASP A 32 -19.90 -5.38 16.08
CA ASP A 32 -20.49 -4.09 15.69
C ASP A 32 -21.38 -4.24 14.45
N LEU A 33 -20.89 -4.93 13.40
CA LEU A 33 -21.71 -5.21 12.19
C LEU A 33 -22.94 -6.08 12.49
N LEU A 34 -22.84 -7.01 13.44
CA LEU A 34 -23.98 -7.81 13.90
C LEU A 34 -24.99 -6.95 14.67
N ARG A 35 -24.50 -6.01 15.49
CA ARG A 35 -25.33 -5.08 16.26
C ARG A 35 -26.06 -4.07 15.35
N GLU A 36 -25.37 -3.58 14.33
CA GLU A 36 -25.92 -2.67 13.33
C GLU A 36 -26.84 -3.39 12.32
N GLY A 37 -26.87 -4.72 12.34
CA GLY A 37 -27.71 -5.52 11.46
C GLY A 37 -27.19 -5.60 10.02
N VAL A 38 -25.94 -5.20 9.77
CA VAL A 38 -25.26 -5.42 8.48
C VAL A 38 -25.00 -6.91 8.27
N LEU A 39 -24.60 -7.59 9.34
CA LEU A 39 -24.47 -9.04 9.39
C LEU A 39 -25.63 -9.62 10.21
N ILE A 40 -26.13 -10.79 9.80
CA ILE A 40 -27.12 -11.56 10.55
C ILE A 40 -26.50 -12.89 10.94
N SER A 41 -26.61 -13.23 12.22
CA SER A 41 -26.34 -14.58 12.70
C SER A 41 -27.59 -15.45 12.63
N ARG A 42 -27.47 -16.65 12.08
CA ARG A 42 -28.50 -17.70 12.11
C ARG A 42 -27.94 -18.89 12.90
N SER A 43 -28.62 -19.25 13.98
CA SER A 43 -28.29 -20.42 14.80
C SER A 43 -29.10 -21.64 14.35
N HIS A 44 -28.42 -22.77 14.16
CA HIS A 44 -29.03 -24.09 13.98
C HIS A 44 -28.45 -25.05 15.02
N GLY A 45 -29.09 -25.12 16.19
CA GLY A 45 -28.56 -25.87 17.34
C GLY A 45 -27.27 -25.25 17.88
N SER A 46 -26.23 -26.06 18.07
CA SER A 46 -24.92 -25.61 18.58
C SER A 46 -24.06 -24.87 17.55
N ARG A 47 -24.48 -24.84 16.28
CA ARG A 47 -23.76 -24.16 15.20
C ARG A 47 -24.47 -22.87 14.84
N SER A 48 -23.70 -21.81 14.63
CA SER A 48 -24.20 -20.57 14.05
C SER A 48 -23.44 -20.22 12.78
N CYS A 49 -24.13 -19.60 11.84
CA CYS A 49 -23.56 -19.01 10.65
C CYS A 49 -23.86 -17.51 10.60
N ILE A 50 -23.00 -16.78 9.92
CA ILE A 50 -23.10 -15.35 9.66
C ILE A 50 -23.30 -15.17 8.16
N LYS A 51 -24.19 -14.26 7.79
CA LYS A 51 -24.39 -13.81 6.41
C LYS A 51 -24.59 -12.31 6.36
N ALA A 52 -24.35 -11.71 5.21
CA ALA A 52 -24.74 -10.32 4.98
C ALA A 52 -26.27 -10.19 4.89
N SER A 53 -26.82 -9.16 5.52
CA SER A 53 -28.24 -8.81 5.40
C SER A 53 -28.58 -8.38 3.98
N TYR A 54 -27.73 -7.50 3.45
CA TYR A 54 -27.82 -6.95 2.10
C TYR A 54 -26.45 -7.09 1.44
N PRO A 55 -26.19 -8.20 0.73
CA PRO A 55 -24.87 -8.47 0.16
C PRO A 55 -24.39 -7.36 -0.79
N GLN A 56 -25.30 -6.69 -1.50
CA GLN A 56 -25.02 -5.62 -2.46
C GLN A 56 -24.50 -4.33 -1.80
N THR A 57 -24.81 -4.09 -0.53
CA THR A 57 -24.40 -2.89 0.22
C THR A 57 -23.36 -3.21 1.29
N LEU A 58 -22.87 -4.44 1.34
CA LEU A 58 -21.91 -4.89 2.34
C LEU A 58 -20.62 -4.06 2.30
N GLU A 59 -20.09 -3.80 1.10
CA GLU A 59 -18.86 -3.01 0.92
C GLU A 59 -19.01 -1.57 1.45
N GLN A 60 -20.18 -0.95 1.28
CA GLN A 60 -20.47 0.38 1.83
C GLN A 60 -20.38 0.40 3.36
N SER A 61 -20.84 -0.66 4.01
CA SER A 61 -20.76 -0.78 5.47
C SER A 61 -19.32 -1.09 5.92
N LEU A 62 -18.60 -1.91 5.14
CA LEU A 62 -17.20 -2.26 5.44
C LEU A 62 -16.24 -1.07 5.25
N ILE A 63 -16.53 -0.13 4.34
CA ILE A 63 -15.76 1.12 4.16
C ILE A 63 -15.65 1.90 5.47
N HIS A 64 -16.72 1.92 6.28
CA HIS A 64 -16.73 2.62 7.56
C HIS A 64 -15.87 1.96 8.63
N ILE A 65 -15.50 0.68 8.45
CA ILE A 65 -14.58 -0.05 9.33
C ILE A 65 -13.14 0.13 8.84
N ASP A 66 -12.94 -0.01 7.54
CA ASP A 66 -11.65 0.20 6.89
C ASP A 66 -11.89 0.60 5.43
N GLU A 67 -11.42 1.79 5.05
CA GLU A 67 -11.62 2.35 3.70
C GLU A 67 -11.12 1.40 2.59
N ARG A 68 -10.18 0.51 2.90
CA ARG A 68 -9.63 -0.48 1.96
C ARG A 68 -10.65 -1.50 1.50
N PHE A 69 -11.76 -1.70 2.23
CA PHE A 69 -12.82 -2.63 1.85
C PHE A 69 -13.83 -2.07 0.84
N GLY A 70 -13.62 -0.86 0.33
CA GLY A 70 -14.52 -0.25 -0.65
C GLY A 70 -14.52 -0.93 -2.02
N ASP A 71 -13.49 -1.70 -2.35
CA ASP A 71 -13.47 -2.59 -3.50
C ASP A 71 -12.68 -3.86 -3.14
N LEU A 72 -13.42 -4.92 -2.81
CA LEU A 72 -12.83 -6.18 -2.36
C LEU A 72 -12.06 -6.90 -3.47
N ASP A 73 -12.45 -6.74 -4.74
CA ASP A 73 -11.79 -7.40 -5.87
C ASP A 73 -10.46 -6.72 -6.20
N SER A 74 -10.44 -5.39 -6.24
CA SER A 74 -9.19 -4.61 -6.35
C SER A 74 -8.25 -4.93 -5.20
N MET A 75 -8.78 -5.02 -3.97
CA MET A 75 -7.96 -5.37 -2.81
C MET A 75 -7.39 -6.79 -2.89
N LYS A 76 -8.17 -7.76 -3.38
CA LYS A 76 -7.69 -9.12 -3.61
C LYS A 76 -6.55 -9.15 -4.63
N GLY A 77 -6.69 -8.43 -5.75
CA GLY A 77 -5.65 -8.33 -6.78
C GLY A 77 -4.33 -7.76 -6.24
N VAL A 78 -4.40 -6.79 -5.33
CA VAL A 78 -3.21 -6.20 -4.66
C VAL A 78 -2.52 -7.20 -3.73
N ILE A 79 -3.28 -7.98 -2.96
CA ILE A 79 -2.70 -8.92 -1.99
C ILE A 79 -2.14 -10.16 -2.69
N ASP A 80 -2.82 -10.67 -3.71
CA ASP A 80 -2.47 -11.94 -4.35
C ASP A 80 -1.28 -11.81 -5.33
N ASN A 81 -1.08 -10.65 -5.95
CA ASN A 81 -0.04 -10.51 -6.98
C ASN A 81 1.30 -9.94 -6.48
N ASP A 82 1.44 -9.48 -5.24
CA ASP A 82 2.66 -8.80 -4.75
C ASP A 82 3.16 -7.70 -5.73
N VAL A 83 2.21 -7.08 -6.45
CA VAL A 83 2.51 -6.26 -7.63
C VAL A 83 2.93 -4.85 -7.24
N SER A 84 4.06 -4.45 -7.83
CA SER A 84 4.63 -3.11 -7.83
C SER A 84 3.58 -2.02 -8.08
N ARG A 85 3.67 -0.94 -7.29
CA ARG A 85 2.74 0.19 -7.16
C ARG A 85 2.33 0.91 -8.44
N SER A 86 3.01 0.69 -9.56
CA SER A 86 2.73 1.35 -10.84
C SER A 86 1.27 1.19 -11.27
N GLU A 87 0.65 0.06 -10.97
CA GLU A 87 -0.71 -0.28 -11.41
C GLU A 87 -1.82 0.20 -10.47
N GLN A 88 -1.49 0.63 -9.23
CA GLN A 88 -2.48 1.02 -8.22
C GLN A 88 -3.00 2.47 -8.35
N ALA A 89 -2.33 3.33 -9.12
CA ALA A 89 -2.71 4.73 -9.25
C ALA A 89 -3.97 4.93 -10.12
N VAL A 90 -4.41 3.93 -10.88
CA VAL A 90 -5.53 4.07 -11.83
C VAL A 90 -6.88 3.77 -11.19
N ALA A 91 -6.95 3.06 -10.06
CA ALA A 91 -8.22 2.50 -9.57
C ALA A 91 -8.88 3.23 -8.39
N THR A 92 -8.18 3.97 -7.52
CA THR A 92 -8.80 4.38 -6.23
C THR A 92 -8.57 5.81 -5.76
N GLY A 93 -7.77 6.63 -6.45
CA GLY A 93 -7.65 8.06 -6.14
C GLY A 93 -7.28 8.44 -4.70
N ASN A 94 -6.83 7.50 -3.85
CA ASN A 94 -6.58 7.75 -2.44
C ASN A 94 -5.30 7.06 -1.95
N SER A 95 -4.19 7.80 -2.01
CA SER A 95 -2.81 7.33 -1.81
C SER A 95 -2.40 7.09 -0.34
N LYS A 96 -3.34 6.91 0.59
CA LYS A 96 -3.07 7.00 2.04
C LYS A 96 -3.02 5.67 2.81
N LEU A 97 -3.23 4.53 2.16
CA LEU A 97 -3.53 3.28 2.86
C LEU A 97 -2.35 2.32 3.14
N VAL A 98 -1.12 2.70 2.80
CA VAL A 98 0.08 1.93 3.17
C VAL A 98 1.21 2.89 3.58
N THR A 99 1.72 2.75 4.82
CA THR A 99 2.94 3.42 5.31
C THR A 99 4.20 2.82 4.68
N VAL A 100 4.31 2.92 3.37
CA VAL A 100 5.56 2.72 2.63
C VAL A 100 5.81 4.05 1.93
N ARG A 101 6.99 4.66 2.11
CA ARG A 101 7.30 6.00 1.57
C ARG A 101 6.81 6.10 0.12
N SER A 102 6.01 7.12 -0.17
CA SER A 102 5.36 7.28 -1.48
C SER A 102 6.36 7.46 -2.61
N CYS A 103 7.53 8.01 -2.28
CA CYS A 103 8.67 8.20 -3.16
C CYS A 103 9.92 7.77 -2.39
N PRO A 104 10.26 6.47 -2.38
CA PRO A 104 11.48 6.01 -1.76
C PRO A 104 12.67 6.39 -2.66
N GLY A 105 13.79 6.75 -2.05
CA GLY A 105 14.94 7.33 -2.74
C GLY A 105 15.62 8.42 -1.91
N PHE A 106 16.58 9.09 -2.53
CA PHE A 106 17.30 10.21 -1.93
C PHE A 106 17.75 11.22 -3.00
N PRO A 107 17.86 12.51 -2.64
CA PRO A 107 18.51 13.49 -3.50
C PRO A 107 20.03 13.25 -3.52
N VAL A 108 20.63 13.48 -4.68
CA VAL A 108 22.08 13.45 -4.90
C VAL A 108 22.51 14.77 -5.48
N ASN A 109 23.58 15.33 -4.92
CA ASN A 109 24.29 16.47 -5.45
C ASN A 109 25.76 16.12 -5.58
N SER A 110 26.52 16.89 -6.35
CA SER A 110 27.95 16.66 -6.56
C SER A 110 28.71 17.98 -6.64
N TYR A 111 30.01 17.92 -6.37
CA TYR A 111 30.94 19.03 -6.58
C TYR A 111 31.50 19.03 -8.01
N ASP A 112 31.66 17.84 -8.59
CA ASP A 112 32.13 17.62 -9.95
C ASP A 112 31.08 16.89 -10.78
N SER A 113 31.25 16.86 -12.11
CA SER A 113 30.44 15.99 -12.96
C SER A 113 30.85 14.53 -12.78
N ILE A 114 29.98 13.72 -12.16
CA ILE A 114 30.29 12.33 -11.82
C ILE A 114 29.52 11.39 -12.77
N PRO A 115 30.22 10.55 -13.57
CA PRO A 115 29.57 9.51 -14.36
C PRO A 115 29.14 8.35 -13.44
N CYS A 116 27.83 8.16 -13.30
CA CYS A 116 27.23 7.10 -12.51
C CYS A 116 26.50 6.09 -13.41
N SER A 117 26.04 5.00 -12.82
CA SER A 117 25.15 4.02 -13.46
C SER A 117 23.83 3.97 -12.72
N LEU A 118 22.73 3.93 -13.46
CA LEU A 118 21.39 3.69 -12.93
C LEU A 118 20.69 2.65 -13.80
N ASN A 119 20.27 1.54 -13.21
CA ASN A 119 19.68 0.41 -13.95
C ASN A 119 20.58 -0.08 -15.11
N GLY A 120 21.91 -0.06 -14.91
CA GLY A 120 22.90 -0.44 -15.93
C GLY A 120 23.06 0.55 -17.09
N ARG A 121 22.44 1.75 -16.99
CA ARG A 121 22.58 2.83 -17.97
C ARG A 121 23.44 3.94 -17.39
N GLY A 122 24.38 4.43 -18.19
CA GLY A 122 25.22 5.58 -17.81
C GLY A 122 24.37 6.85 -17.65
N ILE A 123 24.52 7.49 -16.50
CA ILE A 123 23.99 8.83 -16.20
C ILE A 123 25.11 9.71 -15.68
N VAL A 124 24.96 11.03 -15.74
CA VAL A 124 25.95 11.97 -15.19
C VAL A 124 25.27 12.87 -14.18
N ILE A 125 25.74 12.84 -12.93
CA ILE A 125 25.32 13.79 -11.90
C ILE A 125 26.15 15.05 -12.09
N LYS A 126 25.48 16.20 -12.26
CA LYS A 126 26.13 17.48 -12.55
C LYS A 126 25.95 18.45 -11.37
N PRO A 127 26.97 19.28 -11.07
CA PRO A 127 26.90 20.36 -10.09
C PRO A 127 26.21 21.59 -10.70
N GLU A 128 24.91 21.50 -10.99
CA GLU A 128 24.15 22.63 -11.54
C GLU A 128 23.48 23.40 -10.40
N GLU A 129 23.79 24.70 -10.28
CA GLU A 129 23.32 25.55 -9.18
C GLU A 129 21.79 25.57 -9.11
N GLY A 130 21.25 25.36 -7.90
CA GLY A 130 19.80 25.28 -7.68
C GLY A 130 19.18 23.95 -8.13
N THR A 131 19.98 22.93 -8.45
CA THR A 131 19.49 21.61 -8.82
C THR A 131 20.11 20.50 -7.96
N PHE A 132 19.36 19.41 -7.85
CA PHE A 132 19.86 18.13 -7.39
C PHE A 132 19.09 17.03 -8.12
N VAL A 133 19.66 15.83 -8.20
CA VAL A 133 19.01 14.70 -8.87
C VAL A 133 18.37 13.82 -7.80
N PHE A 134 17.06 13.60 -7.88
CA PHE A 134 16.40 12.62 -7.02
C PHE A 134 16.51 11.22 -7.63
N ILE A 135 17.10 10.29 -6.88
CA ILE A 135 17.28 8.89 -7.31
C ILE A 135 16.17 8.03 -6.70
N SER A 136 15.14 7.74 -7.51
CA SER A 136 14.01 6.90 -7.11
C SER A 136 14.26 5.39 -7.25
N ASP A 137 15.20 4.97 -8.09
CA ASP A 137 15.64 3.56 -8.21
C ASP A 137 16.99 3.38 -7.52
N TRP A 138 17.09 3.80 -6.25
CA TRP A 138 18.36 3.86 -5.52
C TRP A 138 19.05 2.50 -5.33
N GLN A 139 18.32 1.39 -5.47
CA GLN A 139 18.85 0.03 -5.34
C GLN A 139 19.77 -0.36 -6.51
N SER A 140 19.62 0.29 -7.66
CA SER A 140 20.43 0.05 -8.86
C SER A 140 21.33 1.25 -9.23
N PHE A 141 21.44 2.21 -8.31
CA PHE A 141 22.30 3.37 -8.47
C PHE A 141 23.71 3.04 -7.99
N GLU A 142 24.68 3.18 -8.90
CA GLU A 142 26.09 2.88 -8.66
C GLU A 142 26.93 4.10 -9.00
N ILE A 143 27.90 4.39 -8.14
CA ILE A 143 28.89 5.45 -8.32
C ILE A 143 30.28 4.84 -8.53
N PRO A 144 31.21 5.56 -9.18
CA PRO A 144 32.60 5.11 -9.28
C PRO A 144 33.28 4.92 -7.91
N GLU A 145 34.22 3.98 -7.83
CA GLU A 145 34.93 3.62 -6.58
C GLU A 145 35.83 4.75 -6.04
N ASP A 146 36.24 5.69 -6.90
CA ASP A 146 37.09 6.83 -6.57
C ASP A 146 36.30 8.06 -6.10
N VAL A 147 34.97 7.96 -5.95
CA VAL A 147 34.11 9.04 -5.47
C VAL A 147 33.97 9.00 -3.95
N LEU A 148 34.25 10.13 -3.30
CA LEU A 148 33.97 10.32 -1.87
C LEU A 148 32.50 10.71 -1.65
N VAL A 149 31.78 9.90 -0.88
CA VAL A 149 30.41 10.20 -0.46
C VAL A 149 30.42 10.91 0.90
N VAL A 150 29.76 12.06 0.97
CA VAL A 150 29.60 12.84 2.20
C VAL A 150 28.11 12.94 2.53
N ASN A 151 27.75 12.67 3.78
CA ASN A 151 26.38 12.88 4.25
C ASN A 151 26.19 14.34 4.70
N ILE A 152 25.11 14.96 4.25
CA ILE A 152 24.76 16.34 4.60
C ILE A 152 23.40 16.30 5.31
N GLU A 153 23.38 16.67 6.59
CA GLU A 153 22.16 16.64 7.40
C GLU A 153 21.20 17.80 7.11
N ASN A 154 21.72 18.92 6.61
CA ASN A 154 20.97 20.15 6.39
C ASN A 154 20.72 20.38 4.88
N MET A 155 19.46 20.58 4.49
CA MET A 155 19.07 20.80 3.09
C MET A 155 19.62 22.10 2.49
N GLU A 156 19.71 23.19 3.26
CA GLU A 156 20.29 24.46 2.79
C GLU A 156 21.76 24.27 2.41
N ASN A 157 22.51 23.49 3.21
CA ASN A 157 23.90 23.13 2.90
C ASN A 157 23.98 22.19 1.69
N PHE A 158 23.00 21.29 1.55
CA PHE A 158 22.94 20.34 0.43
C PHE A 158 22.64 21.03 -0.91
N GLU A 159 21.75 22.02 -0.91
CA GLU A 159 21.46 22.87 -2.08
C GLU A 159 22.61 23.84 -2.39
N SER A 160 23.41 24.19 -1.39
CA SER A 160 24.56 25.10 -1.51
C SER A 160 25.87 24.40 -1.89
N VAL A 161 25.84 23.11 -2.26
CA VAL A 161 27.00 22.40 -2.82
C VAL A 161 27.38 23.07 -4.15
N LYS A 162 28.65 23.48 -4.28
CA LYS A 162 29.22 24.22 -5.41
C LYS A 162 30.52 23.62 -5.87
#